data_AF-A0A7S2LD71-F1
#
_entry.id   AF-A0A7S2LD71-F1
#
_cell.length_a   1.000
_cell.length_b   1.000
_cell.length_c   1.000
_cell.angle_alpha   90.00
_cell.angle_beta   90.00
_cell.angle_gamma   90.00
#
_symmetry.space_group_name_H-M   'P 1'
#
loop_
_entity.id
_entity.type
_entity.pdbx_description
1 polymer ?
#
loop_
_entity_poly.entity_id
_entity_poly.type
_entity_poly.pdbx_seq_one_letter_code
_entity_poly.pdbx_strand_id
1 'polypeptide(L)'
;MTPSGGADAPPRQRLNSKAQAWTPGGASAMQPRGGAAGLSSMQIGAFLQQFAALVSAAAAAVQQALGGADVQASDGPSGLAIVVQLPLAEFQQRRDEALAFARQALLQAARAAGNKVHVLGSMGNPFVATPFGCSAMLGAVADEKQACWDSLAHGYCHRGHACRWQHPLCRSTVNIMVKIAEG
;
A
#
# COMPACT_ATOMS: atom_id res chain seq x y z
N MET A 1 13.90 -20.00 62.61
CA MET A 1 13.29 -18.66 62.49
C MET A 1 13.31 -18.26 61.02
N THR A 2 12.20 -18.42 60.33
CA THR A 2 12.00 -18.03 58.92
C THR A 2 10.94 -16.93 58.88
N PRO A 3 11.11 -15.84 58.11
CA PRO A 3 10.00 -14.98 57.75
C PRO A 3 9.48 -15.36 56.36
N SER A 4 8.20 -15.71 56.32
CA SER A 4 7.38 -15.83 55.13
C SER A 4 7.06 -14.43 54.58
N GLY A 5 7.58 -14.09 53.41
CA GLY A 5 7.19 -12.90 52.66
C GLY A 5 6.12 -13.25 51.63
N GLY A 6 4.85 -13.03 51.96
CA GLY A 6 3.74 -13.09 51.01
C GLY A 6 3.67 -11.78 50.22
N ALA A 7 3.91 -11.86 48.90
CA ALA A 7 3.73 -10.73 47.99
C ALA A 7 2.25 -10.66 47.56
N ASP A 8 1.56 -9.60 47.99
CA ASP A 8 0.22 -9.23 47.54
C ASP A 8 0.24 -8.93 46.02
N ALA A 9 -0.46 -9.75 45.25
CA ALA A 9 -0.69 -9.51 43.84
C ALA A 9 -1.75 -8.40 43.66
N PRO A 10 -1.57 -7.47 42.71
CA PRO A 10 -2.52 -6.37 42.51
C PRO A 10 -3.90 -6.89 42.07
N PRO A 11 -4.99 -6.24 42.55
CA PRO A 11 -6.35 -6.66 42.25
C PRO A 11 -6.64 -6.57 40.75
N ARG A 12 -7.14 -7.67 40.18
CA ARG A 12 -7.58 -7.71 38.78
C ARG A 12 -8.80 -6.81 38.62
N GLN A 13 -8.62 -5.70 37.90
CA GLN A 13 -9.70 -4.78 37.56
C GLN A 13 -10.72 -5.49 36.66
N ARG A 14 -11.95 -5.69 37.16
CA ARG A 14 -13.04 -6.27 36.36
C ARG A 14 -13.40 -5.30 35.24
N LEU A 15 -13.37 -5.79 34.00
CA LEU A 15 -13.89 -5.09 32.84
C LEU A 15 -15.38 -4.75 33.05
N ASN A 16 -15.77 -3.54 32.63
CA ASN A 16 -17.12 -3.01 32.82
C ASN A 16 -18.17 -3.93 32.14
N SER A 17 -19.12 -4.46 32.92
CA SER A 17 -20.19 -5.34 32.41
C SER A 17 -21.22 -4.61 31.53
N LYS A 18 -21.11 -3.29 31.40
CA LYS A 18 -21.91 -2.44 30.50
C LYS A 18 -21.15 -2.04 29.23
N ALA A 19 -19.94 -2.57 29.01
CA ALA A 19 -19.22 -2.33 27.77
C ALA A 19 -20.05 -2.93 26.61
N GLN A 20 -20.54 -2.07 25.72
CA GLN A 20 -21.15 -2.51 24.49
C GLN A 20 -20.03 -2.97 23.54
N ALA A 21 -20.26 -4.08 22.84
CA ALA A 21 -19.38 -4.48 21.76
C ALA A 21 -19.30 -3.32 20.77
N TRP A 22 -18.07 -2.93 20.39
CA TRP A 22 -17.90 -1.96 19.33
C TRP A 22 -18.55 -2.53 18.07
N THR A 23 -19.70 -2.00 17.72
CA THR A 23 -20.34 -2.24 16.45
C THR A 23 -19.80 -1.18 15.50
N PRO A 24 -19.05 -1.52 14.44
CA PRO A 24 -18.80 -0.57 13.36
C PRO A 24 -20.18 -0.16 12.84
N GLY A 25 -20.62 1.04 13.22
CA GLY A 25 -21.92 1.56 12.85
C GLY A 25 -22.06 1.46 11.34
N GLY A 26 -23.14 0.80 10.89
CA GLY A 26 -23.47 0.66 9.48
C GLY A 26 -23.38 2.01 8.80
N ALA A 27 -22.61 2.05 7.71
CA ALA A 27 -22.37 3.14 6.78
C ALA A 27 -23.15 4.43 7.11
N SER A 28 -22.68 5.17 8.12
CA SER A 28 -23.04 6.58 8.20
C SER A 28 -22.36 7.20 6.99
N ALA A 29 -23.18 7.58 5.99
CA ALA A 29 -22.73 8.25 4.79
C ALA A 29 -22.05 9.55 5.20
N MET A 30 -20.76 9.45 5.45
CA MET A 30 -19.87 10.56 5.75
C MET A 30 -19.82 11.39 4.48
N GLN A 31 -20.69 12.40 4.41
CA GLN A 31 -20.62 13.39 3.34
C GLN A 31 -19.25 14.06 3.42
N PRO A 32 -18.43 14.02 2.35
CA PRO A 32 -17.18 14.75 2.32
C PRO A 32 -17.52 16.24 2.21
N ARG A 33 -17.65 16.93 3.33
CA ARG A 33 -17.62 18.40 3.37
C ARG A 33 -16.17 18.85 3.44
N GLY A 34 -15.57 18.97 2.26
CA GLY A 34 -14.22 19.48 2.08
C GLY A 34 -13.83 19.51 0.60
N GLY A 35 -14.23 20.58 -0.10
CA GLY A 35 -13.46 21.21 -1.19
C GLY A 35 -12.95 20.42 -2.39
N ALA A 36 -13.30 19.14 -2.57
CA ALA A 36 -13.02 18.43 -3.82
C ALA A 36 -14.25 18.53 -4.71
N ALA A 37 -14.16 19.28 -5.81
CA ALA A 37 -15.05 19.05 -6.95
C ALA A 37 -15.06 17.54 -7.22
N GLY A 38 -16.22 16.90 -7.09
CA GLY A 38 -16.34 15.45 -7.23
C GLY A 38 -15.72 15.04 -8.56
N LEU A 39 -14.73 14.15 -8.51
CA LEU A 39 -14.18 13.58 -9.73
C LEU A 39 -15.31 12.93 -10.52
N SER A 40 -15.29 13.12 -11.84
CA SER A 40 -16.17 12.34 -12.69
C SER A 40 -15.76 10.86 -12.66
N SER A 41 -16.71 9.96 -12.87
CA SER A 41 -16.44 8.53 -13.03
C SER A 41 -15.37 8.27 -14.10
N MET A 42 -15.35 9.08 -15.16
CA MET A 42 -14.34 9.03 -16.21
C MET A 42 -12.92 9.33 -15.71
N GLN A 43 -12.76 10.31 -14.81
CA GLN A 43 -11.45 10.64 -14.25
C GLN A 43 -10.92 9.53 -13.35
N ILE A 44 -11.80 8.93 -12.54
CA ILE A 44 -11.44 7.78 -11.70
C ILE A 44 -11.00 6.60 -12.56
N GLY A 45 -11.76 6.28 -13.61
CA GLY A 45 -11.40 5.21 -14.57
C GLY A 45 -10.04 5.45 -15.23
N ALA A 46 -9.75 6.69 -15.63
CA ALA A 46 -8.45 7.04 -16.22
C ALA A 46 -7.29 6.84 -15.22
N PHE A 47 -7.46 7.18 -13.94
CA PHE A 47 -6.44 6.93 -12.92
C PHE A 47 -6.20 5.44 -12.67
N LEU A 48 -7.26 4.64 -12.61
CA LEU A 48 -7.13 3.19 -12.46
C LEU A 48 -6.38 2.57 -13.65
N GLN A 49 -6.68 3.01 -14.86
CA GLN A 49 -5.94 2.58 -16.06
C GLN A 49 -4.47 2.97 -16.01
N GLN A 50 -4.14 4.17 -15.50
CA GLN A 50 -2.75 4.60 -15.30
C GLN A 50 -2.04 3.76 -14.23
N PHE A 51 -2.72 3.40 -13.14
CA PHE A 51 -2.15 2.50 -12.14
C PHE A 51 -1.85 1.12 -12.73
N ALA A 52 -2.78 0.54 -13.49
CA ALA A 52 -2.56 -0.74 -14.17
C ALA A 52 -1.39 -0.67 -15.15
N ALA A 53 -1.31 0.38 -15.97
CA ALA A 53 -0.20 0.58 -16.91
C ALA A 53 1.16 0.71 -16.20
N LEU A 54 1.20 1.43 -15.07
CA LEU A 54 2.41 1.57 -14.24
C LEU A 54 2.84 0.21 -13.68
N VAL A 55 1.92 -0.57 -13.12
CA VAL A 55 2.20 -1.89 -12.56
C VAL A 55 2.69 -2.85 -13.64
N SER A 56 2.09 -2.83 -14.82
CA SER A 56 2.55 -3.60 -15.99
C SER A 56 3.95 -3.19 -16.44
N ALA A 57 4.27 -1.89 -16.47
CA ALA A 57 5.61 -1.41 -16.80
C ALA A 57 6.65 -1.85 -15.76
N ALA A 58 6.30 -1.81 -14.47
CA ALA A 58 7.15 -2.31 -13.39
C ALA A 58 7.39 -3.82 -13.52
N ALA A 59 6.34 -4.61 -13.75
CA ALA A 59 6.47 -6.06 -13.96
C ALA A 59 7.37 -6.40 -15.16
N ALA A 60 7.23 -5.68 -16.28
CA ALA A 60 8.09 -5.86 -17.44
C ALA A 60 9.57 -5.56 -17.14
N ALA A 61 9.85 -4.52 -16.36
CA ALA A 61 11.23 -4.21 -15.94
C ALA A 61 11.82 -5.31 -15.03
N VAL A 62 11.01 -5.87 -14.12
CA VAL A 62 11.42 -6.99 -13.27
C VAL A 62 11.69 -8.25 -14.10
N GLN A 63 10.83 -8.55 -15.08
CA GLN A 63 11.01 -9.68 -16.00
C GLN A 63 12.35 -9.59 -16.75
N GLN A 64 12.73 -8.40 -17.21
CA GLN A 64 13.99 -8.17 -17.91
C GLN A 64 15.21 -8.31 -16.99
N ALA A 65 15.09 -7.91 -15.72
CA ALA A 65 16.20 -7.95 -14.76
C ALA A 65 16.43 -9.33 -14.15
N LEU A 66 15.37 -10.09 -13.88
CA LEU A 66 15.43 -11.33 -13.08
C LEU A 66 15.58 -12.62 -13.88
N GLY A 67 16.06 -12.58 -15.13
CA GLY A 67 16.26 -13.73 -16.04
C GLY A 67 15.95 -15.14 -15.50
N GLY A 68 14.95 -15.80 -16.10
CA GLY A 68 14.47 -17.11 -15.66
C GLY A 68 13.29 -17.07 -14.66
N ALA A 69 12.94 -15.90 -14.14
CA ALA A 69 11.67 -15.69 -13.43
C ALA A 69 10.50 -15.53 -14.41
N ASP A 70 9.30 -15.97 -14.04
CA ASP A 70 8.04 -15.57 -14.71
C ASP A 70 7.39 -14.45 -13.90
N VAL A 71 7.16 -13.29 -14.51
CA VAL A 71 6.66 -12.10 -13.84
C VAL A 71 5.36 -11.65 -14.48
N GLN A 72 4.31 -11.56 -13.66
CA GLN A 72 2.97 -11.20 -14.12
C GLN A 72 2.47 -9.96 -13.38
N ALA A 73 1.86 -9.05 -14.14
CA ALA A 73 1.02 -8.00 -13.58
C ALA A 73 -0.44 -8.45 -13.63
N SER A 74 -1.20 -8.18 -12.57
CA SER A 74 -2.63 -8.44 -12.55
C SER A 74 -3.41 -7.30 -11.90
N ASP A 75 -4.66 -7.18 -12.32
CA ASP A 75 -5.66 -6.27 -11.77
C ASP A 75 -6.87 -7.13 -11.37
N GLY A 76 -7.26 -7.07 -10.10
CA GLY A 76 -8.32 -7.90 -9.56
C GLY A 76 -9.02 -7.30 -8.35
N PRO A 77 -9.96 -8.04 -7.73
CA PRO A 77 -10.75 -7.55 -6.59
C PRO A 77 -9.90 -7.13 -5.38
N SER A 78 -8.71 -7.73 -5.24
CA SER A 78 -7.73 -7.43 -4.18
C SER A 78 -6.81 -6.25 -4.52
N GLY A 79 -7.10 -5.53 -5.61
CA GLY A 79 -6.26 -4.48 -6.16
C GLY A 79 -5.26 -4.99 -7.19
N LEU A 80 -4.21 -4.21 -7.38
CA LEU A 80 -3.17 -4.49 -8.35
C LEU A 80 -2.12 -5.43 -7.75
N ALA A 81 -1.47 -6.22 -8.59
CA ALA A 81 -0.37 -7.06 -8.15
C ALA A 81 0.76 -7.22 -9.17
N ILE A 82 1.96 -7.43 -8.65
CA ILE A 82 3.14 -7.94 -9.35
C ILE A 82 3.45 -9.30 -8.71
N VAL A 83 3.40 -10.36 -9.51
CA VAL A 83 3.70 -11.72 -9.07
C VAL A 83 4.98 -12.16 -9.74
N VAL A 84 6.03 -12.41 -8.96
CA VAL A 84 7.28 -13.00 -9.45
C VAL A 84 7.26 -14.49 -9.10
N GLN A 85 7.36 -15.35 -10.08
CA GLN A 85 7.47 -16.78 -9.91
C GLN A 85 8.92 -17.19 -10.14
N LEU A 86 9.49 -17.89 -9.16
CA LEU A 86 10.86 -18.39 -9.20
C LEU A 86 10.86 -19.93 -9.16
N PRO A 87 11.80 -20.60 -9.86
CA PRO A 87 12.01 -22.03 -9.67
C PRO A 87 12.28 -22.38 -8.21
N LEU A 88 11.78 -23.53 -7.73
CA LEU A 88 11.96 -23.97 -6.34
C LEU A 88 13.43 -23.95 -5.88
N ALA A 89 14.34 -24.35 -6.77
CA ALA A 89 15.79 -24.38 -6.51
C ALA A 89 16.38 -22.99 -6.22
N GLU A 90 15.79 -21.94 -6.79
CA GLU A 90 16.28 -20.57 -6.69
C GLU A 90 15.49 -19.73 -5.69
N PHE A 91 14.27 -20.15 -5.34
CA PHE A 91 13.32 -19.38 -4.54
C PHE A 91 13.94 -18.86 -3.24
N GLN A 92 14.56 -19.72 -2.43
CA GLN A 92 15.12 -19.31 -1.15
C GLN A 92 16.27 -18.30 -1.28
N GLN A 93 17.07 -18.41 -2.35
CA GLN A 93 18.25 -17.57 -2.56
C GLN A 93 17.89 -16.22 -3.17
N ARG A 94 16.93 -16.20 -4.11
CA ARG A 94 16.59 -15.05 -4.93
C ARG A 94 15.34 -14.30 -4.48
N ARG A 95 14.58 -14.80 -3.49
CA ARG A 95 13.32 -14.16 -3.04
C ARG A 95 13.50 -12.69 -2.66
N ASP A 96 14.47 -12.41 -1.79
CA ASP A 96 14.65 -11.07 -1.23
C ASP A 96 15.24 -10.10 -2.29
N GLU A 97 16.10 -10.63 -3.17
CA GLU A 97 16.58 -9.93 -4.37
C GLU A 97 15.42 -9.57 -5.30
N ALA A 98 14.55 -10.53 -5.62
CA ALA A 98 13.38 -10.31 -6.46
C ALA A 98 12.43 -9.26 -5.89
N LEU A 99 12.18 -9.29 -4.57
CA LEU A 99 11.41 -8.25 -3.89
C LEU A 99 12.10 -6.89 -3.94
N ALA A 100 13.42 -6.82 -3.80
CA ALA A 100 14.16 -5.57 -3.93
C ALA A 100 14.03 -4.97 -5.34
N PHE A 101 14.22 -5.79 -6.37
CA PHE A 101 14.05 -5.37 -7.77
C PHE A 101 12.63 -4.92 -8.07
N ALA A 102 11.61 -5.67 -7.63
CA ALA A 102 10.22 -5.29 -7.87
C ALA A 102 9.84 -3.97 -7.20
N ARG A 103 10.29 -3.72 -5.97
CA ARG A 103 10.10 -2.43 -5.28
C ARG A 103 10.78 -1.29 -6.04
N GLN A 104 12.02 -1.49 -6.47
CA GLN A 104 12.76 -0.49 -7.22
C GLN A 104 12.12 -0.20 -8.58
N ALA A 105 11.70 -1.24 -9.30
CA ALA A 105 11.01 -1.12 -10.59
C ALA A 105 9.70 -0.35 -10.45
N LEU A 106 8.91 -0.60 -9.40
CA LEU A 106 7.67 0.14 -9.15
C LEU A 106 7.94 1.64 -8.90
N LEU A 107 8.95 1.96 -8.10
CA LEU A 107 9.36 3.35 -7.85
C LEU A 107 9.85 4.05 -9.11
N GLN A 108 10.63 3.35 -9.94
CA GLN A 108 11.14 3.88 -11.22
C GLN A 108 9.99 4.09 -12.22
N ALA A 109 9.09 3.12 -12.34
CA ALA A 109 7.90 3.22 -13.20
C ALA A 109 7.02 4.41 -12.79
N ALA A 110 6.82 4.64 -11.48
CA ALA A 110 6.09 5.80 -11.00
C ALA A 110 6.75 7.13 -11.37
N ARG A 111 8.08 7.23 -11.23
CA ARG A 111 8.83 8.43 -11.66
C ARG A 111 8.72 8.66 -13.18
N ALA A 112 8.69 7.60 -13.96
CA ALA A 112 8.60 7.67 -15.42
C ALA A 112 7.17 7.96 -15.92
N ALA A 113 6.14 7.53 -15.20
CA ALA A 113 4.73 7.77 -15.53
C ALA A 113 4.30 9.25 -15.44
N GLY A 114 5.21 10.11 -14.98
CA GLY A 114 5.02 11.55 -14.87
C GLY A 114 4.24 11.95 -13.62
N ASN A 115 3.66 13.14 -13.66
CA ASN A 115 3.37 13.93 -12.47
C ASN A 115 2.05 13.59 -11.76
N LYS A 116 1.27 12.63 -12.29
CA LYS A 116 -0.10 12.37 -11.83
C LYS A 116 -0.22 11.17 -10.89
N VAL A 117 0.69 10.20 -10.98
CA VAL A 117 0.63 8.96 -10.20
C VAL A 117 1.91 8.81 -9.38
N HIS A 118 1.74 8.55 -8.08
CA HIS A 118 2.83 8.51 -7.13
C HIS A 118 2.74 7.26 -6.27
N VAL A 119 3.90 6.68 -5.91
CA VAL A 119 3.97 5.74 -4.78
C VAL A 119 3.92 6.56 -3.49
N LEU A 120 2.88 6.36 -2.70
CA LEU A 120 2.69 7.08 -1.45
C LEU A 120 3.72 6.65 -0.40
N GLY A 121 4.27 7.61 0.32
CA GLY A 121 5.29 7.34 1.34
C GLY A 121 6.69 7.15 0.75
N SER A 122 6.94 7.59 -0.50
CA SER A 122 8.20 7.37 -1.20
C SER A 122 9.44 8.00 -0.55
N MET A 123 9.29 8.99 0.33
CA MET A 123 10.39 9.54 1.15
C MET A 123 10.59 8.82 2.48
N GLY A 124 9.68 7.92 2.87
CA GLY A 124 9.77 7.11 4.09
C GLY A 124 9.95 5.63 3.75
N ASN A 125 9.08 4.79 4.31
CA ASN A 125 8.99 3.37 3.95
C ASN A 125 7.67 3.11 3.21
N PRO A 126 7.65 3.22 1.86
CA PRO A 126 6.43 3.06 1.07
C PRO A 126 5.93 1.61 0.99
N PHE A 127 6.75 0.65 1.44
CA PHE A 127 6.45 -0.77 1.36
C PHE A 127 6.22 -1.37 2.74
N VAL A 128 5.06 -2.00 2.91
CA VAL A 128 4.70 -2.76 4.11
C VAL A 128 4.95 -4.24 3.84
N ALA A 129 5.74 -4.90 4.67
CA ALA A 129 6.01 -6.33 4.52
C ALA A 129 4.74 -7.16 4.71
N THR A 130 4.58 -8.22 3.92
CA THR A 130 3.50 -9.19 4.02
C THR A 130 4.09 -10.60 4.07
N PRO A 131 3.33 -11.64 4.50
CA PRO A 131 3.86 -13.01 4.55
C PRO A 131 4.42 -13.54 3.23
N PHE A 132 3.93 -13.02 2.10
CA PHE A 132 4.29 -13.46 0.74
C PHE A 132 5.10 -12.41 -0.05
N GLY A 133 5.47 -11.29 0.57
CA GLY A 133 6.22 -10.23 -0.09
C GLY A 133 6.03 -8.87 0.58
N CYS A 134 5.52 -7.89 -0.17
CA CYS A 134 5.22 -6.57 0.36
C CYS A 134 4.04 -5.91 -0.37
N SER A 135 3.50 -4.84 0.20
CA SER A 135 2.49 -4.01 -0.46
C SER A 135 2.87 -2.53 -0.42
N ALA A 136 2.44 -1.79 -1.42
CA ALA A 136 2.57 -0.34 -1.51
C ALA A 136 1.24 0.28 -1.90
N MET A 137 1.11 1.59 -1.68
CA MET A 137 -0.08 2.34 -2.06
C MET A 137 0.26 3.33 -3.17
N LEU A 138 -0.47 3.25 -4.29
CA LEU A 138 -0.44 4.27 -5.32
C LEU A 138 -1.46 5.36 -4.99
N GLY A 139 -1.15 6.59 -5.36
CA GLY A 139 -2.06 7.73 -5.26
C GLY A 139 -2.01 8.57 -6.52
N ALA A 140 -3.18 9.04 -6.94
CA ALA A 140 -3.31 9.95 -8.07
C ALA A 140 -3.80 11.33 -7.64
N VAL A 141 -3.21 12.37 -8.23
CA VAL A 141 -3.62 13.77 -8.10
C VAL A 141 -3.99 14.32 -9.47
N ALA A 142 -4.99 15.19 -9.53
CA ALA A 142 -5.43 15.79 -10.79
C ALA A 142 -4.48 16.88 -11.26
N ASP A 143 -4.00 17.71 -10.33
CA ASP A 143 -3.01 18.75 -10.56
C ASP A 143 -1.90 18.66 -9.52
N GLU A 144 -0.70 18.30 -9.98
CA GLU A 144 0.48 18.19 -9.14
C GLU A 144 0.86 19.52 -8.49
N LYS A 145 0.60 20.66 -9.14
CA LYS A 145 0.93 21.98 -8.58
C LYS A 145 0.11 22.30 -7.33
N GLN A 146 -1.05 21.66 -7.19
CA GLN A 146 -1.92 21.77 -6.04
C GLN A 146 -1.74 20.60 -5.08
N ALA A 147 -0.87 19.64 -5.37
CA ALA A 147 -0.75 18.43 -4.58
C ALA A 147 -0.20 18.70 -3.17
N CYS A 148 -0.71 17.94 -2.21
CA CYS A 148 -0.17 17.89 -0.87
C CYS A 148 1.06 16.98 -0.86
N TRP A 149 2.24 17.60 -0.93
CA TRP A 149 3.50 16.87 -0.90
C TRP A 149 3.72 16.06 0.38
N ASP A 150 3.17 16.48 1.53
CA ASP A 150 3.23 15.65 2.74
C ASP A 150 2.51 14.31 2.54
N SER A 151 1.28 14.37 2.00
CA SER A 151 0.48 13.18 1.74
C SER A 151 1.11 12.27 0.69
N LEU A 152 1.74 12.82 -0.35
CA LEU A 152 2.41 12.04 -1.38
C LEU A 152 3.72 11.43 -0.88
N ALA A 153 4.59 12.25 -0.27
CA ALA A 153 5.91 11.84 0.15
C ALA A 153 5.94 10.94 1.38
N HIS A 154 5.03 11.16 2.34
CA HIS A 154 5.00 10.42 3.61
C HIS A 154 3.81 9.46 3.73
N GLY A 155 2.85 9.53 2.80
CA GLY A 155 1.63 8.73 2.83
C GLY A 155 0.54 9.27 3.75
N TYR A 156 0.82 10.33 4.52
CA TYR A 156 -0.14 10.99 5.41
C TYR A 156 0.08 12.50 5.45
N CYS A 157 -0.96 13.25 5.82
CA CYS A 157 -0.91 14.69 6.02
C CYS A 157 -1.38 15.04 7.43
N HIS A 158 -0.50 15.68 8.21
CA HIS A 158 -0.80 16.05 9.60
C HIS A 158 -1.91 17.13 9.71
N ARG A 159 -2.19 17.86 8.61
CA ARG A 159 -3.23 18.90 8.56
C ARG A 159 -4.63 18.31 8.39
N GLY A 160 -4.75 17.03 8.01
CA GLY A 160 -6.03 16.36 7.82
C GLY A 160 -6.98 17.14 6.91
N HIS A 161 -8.20 17.37 7.38
CA HIS A 161 -9.24 18.11 6.64
C HIS A 161 -8.96 19.62 6.50
N ALA A 162 -8.06 20.18 7.31
CA ALA A 162 -7.65 21.59 7.22
C ALA A 162 -6.53 21.81 6.19
N CYS A 163 -6.08 20.76 5.50
CA CYS A 163 -5.11 20.89 4.43
C CYS A 163 -5.72 21.63 3.24
N ARG A 164 -5.08 22.73 2.82
CA ARG A 164 -5.48 23.49 1.63
C ARG A 164 -4.99 22.88 0.31
N TRP A 165 -4.12 21.87 0.38
CA TRP A 165 -3.54 21.19 -0.77
C TRP A 165 -4.33 19.93 -1.13
N GLN A 166 -4.31 19.55 -2.40
CA GLN A 166 -4.98 18.38 -2.93
C GLN A 166 -4.33 17.08 -2.42
N HIS A 167 -5.08 16.31 -1.63
CA HIS A 167 -4.73 14.92 -1.32
C HIS A 167 -5.01 14.00 -2.52
N PRO A 168 -4.40 12.79 -2.56
CA PRO A 168 -4.70 11.81 -3.59
C PRO A 168 -6.21 11.57 -3.68
N LEU A 169 -6.75 11.78 -4.87
CA LEU A 169 -8.17 11.65 -5.17
C LEU A 169 -8.57 10.21 -5.45
N CYS A 170 -7.62 9.43 -5.95
CA CYS A 170 -7.73 7.99 -6.15
C CYS A 170 -6.52 7.31 -5.52
N ARG A 171 -6.75 6.15 -4.90
CA ARG A 171 -5.71 5.33 -4.29
C ARG A 171 -5.94 3.88 -4.66
N SER A 172 -4.87 3.13 -4.86
CA SER A 172 -4.95 1.69 -5.07
C SER A 172 -3.77 0.99 -4.40
N THR A 173 -4.03 -0.18 -3.81
CA THR A 173 -2.99 -1.02 -3.25
C THR A 173 -2.35 -1.85 -4.37
N VAL A 174 -1.02 -1.91 -4.35
CA VAL A 174 -0.23 -2.82 -5.20
C VAL A 174 0.42 -3.86 -4.30
N ASN A 175 0.14 -5.13 -4.56
CA ASN A 175 0.76 -6.25 -3.87
C ASN A 175 1.92 -6.78 -4.70
N ILE A 176 3.10 -6.87 -4.11
CA ILE A 176 4.28 -7.48 -4.72
C ILE A 176 4.51 -8.82 -4.01
N MET A 177 4.39 -9.91 -4.76
CA MET A 177 4.49 -11.26 -4.22
C MET A 177 5.57 -12.05 -4.95
N VAL A 178 6.29 -12.89 -4.21
CA VAL A 178 7.20 -13.88 -4.79
C VAL A 178 6.67 -15.27 -4.46
N LYS A 179 6.47 -16.08 -5.48
CA LYS A 179 5.93 -17.44 -5.39
C LYS A 179 6.91 -18.45 -6.00
N ILE A 180 6.76 -19.71 -5.61
CA ILE A 180 7.41 -20.82 -6.28
C ILE A 180 6.62 -21.07 -7.57
N ALA A 181 7.32 -21.22 -8.70
CA ALA A 181 6.70 -21.61 -9.96
C ALA A 181 6.14 -23.04 -9.83
N GLU A 182 4.87 -23.22 -10.18
CA GLU A 182 4.29 -24.57 -10.31
C GLU A 182 4.83 -25.18 -11.60
N GLY A 183 5.57 -26.29 -11.46
CA GLY A 183 6.19 -27.03 -12.58
C GLY A 183 5.22 -27.96 -13.30
#